data_AF-A0A661LIT7-F1
#
_entry.id   AF-A0A661LIT7-F1
#
_cell.length_a   1.000
_cell.length_b   1.000
_cell.length_c   1.000
_cell.angle_alpha   90.00
_cell.angle_beta   90.00
_cell.angle_gamma   90.00
#
_symmetry.space_group_name_H-M   'P 1'
#
loop_
_entity.id
_entity.type
_entity.pdbx_description
1 polymer ?
#
loop_
_entity_poly.entity_id
_entity_poly.type
_entity_poly.pdbx_seq_one_letter_code
_entity_poly.pdbx_strand_id
1 'polypeptide(L)'
;MEVQQDFKELLKFFNAHKVEYVIVGGYALAFHGAPRYTGDIDILIKPDKVNAQRILNALEEFGFGSVGLKRTDFMYQNKVVQLGVLPVRVDIITSISGVSWDEAFEGRAAGKYGNIPVYY
;
A
#
# COMPACT_ATOMS: atom_id res chain seq x y z
N MET A 1 3.63 -17.16 7.17
CA MET A 1 2.44 -16.32 7.35
C MET A 1 1.43 -16.75 6.30
N GLU A 2 0.20 -17.06 6.68
CA GLU A 2 -0.84 -17.35 5.70
C GLU A 2 -1.10 -16.11 4.84
N VAL A 3 -1.34 -16.30 3.55
CA VAL A 3 -1.55 -15.18 2.62
C VAL A 3 -2.97 -14.68 2.79
N GLN A 4 -3.11 -13.44 3.27
CA GLN A 4 -4.41 -12.79 3.39
C GLN A 4 -4.89 -12.41 1.98
N GLN A 5 -6.09 -12.88 1.58
CA GLN A 5 -6.56 -12.76 0.21
C GLN A 5 -6.90 -11.32 -0.20
N ASP A 6 -7.54 -10.52 0.65
CA ASP A 6 -7.87 -9.12 0.40
C ASP A 6 -6.60 -8.28 0.13
N PHE A 7 -5.53 -8.49 0.91
CA PHE A 7 -4.25 -7.83 0.67
C PHE A 7 -3.68 -8.22 -0.69
N LYS A 8 -3.70 -9.52 -1.00
CA LYS A 8 -3.22 -10.04 -2.28
C LYS A 8 -4.00 -9.48 -3.47
N GLU A 9 -5.33 -9.40 -3.36
CA GLU A 9 -6.20 -8.88 -4.40
C GLU A 9 -6.01 -7.37 -4.60
N LEU A 10 -5.93 -6.60 -3.51
CA LEU A 10 -5.62 -5.17 -3.59
C LEU A 10 -4.28 -4.92 -4.30
N LEU A 11 -3.23 -5.63 -3.90
CA LEU A 11 -1.90 -5.51 -4.50
C LEU A 11 -1.91 -5.91 -5.99
N LYS A 12 -2.74 -6.89 -6.37
CA LYS A 12 -2.96 -7.25 -7.78
C LYS A 12 -3.58 -6.09 -8.56
N PHE A 13 -4.61 -5.42 -8.02
CA PHE A 13 -5.19 -4.23 -8.67
C PHE A 13 -4.20 -3.06 -8.72
N PHE A 14 -3.44 -2.82 -7.65
CA PHE A 14 -2.39 -1.80 -7.64
C PHE A 14 -1.37 -2.03 -8.76
N ASN A 15 -0.94 -3.27 -8.95
CA ASN A 15 -0.05 -3.63 -10.06
C ASN A 15 -0.71 -3.41 -11.43
N ALA A 16 -1.97 -3.83 -11.61
CA ALA A 16 -2.71 -3.67 -12.86
C ALA A 16 -2.85 -2.19 -13.27
N HIS A 17 -3.08 -1.31 -12.30
CA HIS A 17 -3.18 0.13 -12.51
C HIS A 17 -1.85 0.88 -12.45
N LYS A 18 -0.72 0.16 -12.29
CA LYS A 18 0.64 0.73 -12.20
C LYS A 18 0.76 1.76 -11.08
N VAL A 19 0.13 1.49 -9.94
CA VAL A 19 0.29 2.29 -8.73
C VAL A 19 1.76 2.24 -8.30
N GLU A 20 2.33 3.40 -8.03
CA GLU A 20 3.65 3.55 -7.43
C GLU A 20 3.49 3.42 -5.90
N TYR A 21 3.89 2.27 -5.37
CA TYR A 21 3.81 1.95 -3.93
C TYR A 21 4.99 1.11 -3.45
N VAL A 22 5.18 1.11 -2.13
CA VAL A 22 6.11 0.25 -1.38
C VAL A 22 5.39 -0.26 -0.13
N ILE A 23 5.47 -1.56 0.16
CA ILE A 23 4.94 -2.12 1.41
C ILE A 23 5.93 -1.80 2.52
N VAL A 24 5.46 -1.17 3.60
CA VAL A 24 6.29 -0.80 4.74
C VAL A 24 5.78 -1.48 6.02
N GLY A 25 6.32 -1.09 7.18
CA GLY A 25 5.80 -1.53 8.47
C GLY A 25 6.01 -3.03 8.75
N GLY A 26 5.03 -3.66 9.39
CA GLY A 26 5.16 -5.03 9.91
C GLY A 26 5.48 -6.09 8.85
N TYR A 27 4.89 -5.96 7.66
CA TYR A 27 5.14 -6.86 6.53
C TYR A 27 6.53 -6.68 5.92
N ALA A 28 7.04 -5.45 5.83
CA ALA A 28 8.41 -5.20 5.39
C ALA A 28 9.44 -5.73 6.39
N LEU A 29 9.20 -5.56 7.70
CA LEU A 29 10.05 -6.16 8.74
C LEU A 29 10.10 -7.69 8.62
N ALA A 30 8.95 -8.33 8.40
CA ALA A 30 8.91 -9.78 8.19
C ALA A 30 9.69 -10.21 6.94
N PHE A 31 9.60 -9.45 5.85
CA PHE A 31 10.39 -9.68 4.63
C PHE A 31 11.90 -9.59 4.90
N HIS A 32 12.34 -8.61 5.71
CA HIS A 32 13.75 -8.44 6.09
C HIS A 32 14.21 -9.32 7.28
N GLY A 33 13.43 -10.33 7.66
CA GLY A 33 13.85 -11.32 8.66
C GLY A 33 13.60 -10.94 10.12
N ALA A 34 12.81 -9.89 10.38
CA ALA A 34 12.40 -9.45 11.71
C ALA A 34 10.87 -9.53 11.88
N PRO A 35 10.25 -10.72 11.76
CA PRO A 35 8.79 -10.85 11.79
C PRO A 35 8.20 -10.43 13.13
N ARG A 36 7.11 -9.66 13.09
CA ARG A 36 6.26 -9.34 14.24
C ARG A 36 4.80 -9.55 13.87
N TYR A 37 3.97 -9.88 14.87
CA TYR A 37 2.54 -9.97 14.66
C TYR A 37 1.95 -8.58 14.34
N THR A 38 1.14 -8.51 13.29
CA THR A 38 0.50 -7.28 12.80
C THR A 38 -0.84 -7.68 12.16
N GLY A 39 -1.88 -6.87 12.35
CA GLY A 39 -3.22 -7.13 11.79
C GLY A 39 -3.56 -6.22 10.61
N ASP A 40 -2.54 -5.60 10.06
CA ASP A 40 -2.61 -4.54 9.08
C ASP A 40 -1.43 -4.62 8.11
N ILE A 41 -1.64 -4.11 6.90
CA ILE A 41 -0.59 -3.86 5.93
C ILE A 41 -0.48 -2.36 5.68
N ASP A 42 0.73 -1.84 5.86
CA ASP A 42 1.06 -0.44 5.59
C ASP A 42 1.60 -0.32 4.17
N ILE A 43 1.00 0.53 3.35
CA ILE A 43 1.39 0.76 1.95
C ILE A 43 1.72 2.23 1.77
N LEU A 44 3.01 2.54 1.65
CA LEU A 44 3.49 3.86 1.29
C LEU A 44 3.24 4.09 -0.20
N ILE A 45 2.61 5.19 -0.57
CA ILE A 45 2.34 5.57 -1.96
C ILE A 45 2.98 6.91 -2.30
N LYS A 46 3.29 7.10 -3.59
CA LYS A 46 3.76 8.39 -4.09
C LYS A 46 2.66 9.44 -3.99
N PRO A 47 2.87 10.54 -3.25
CA PRO A 47 1.85 11.56 -3.06
C PRO A 47 1.80 12.53 -4.24
N ASP A 48 1.31 12.06 -5.39
CA ASP A 48 1.17 12.89 -6.57
C ASP A 48 -0.18 12.71 -7.29
N LYS A 49 -0.47 13.67 -8.17
CA LYS A 49 -1.73 13.75 -8.91
C LYS A 49 -2.00 12.53 -9.80
N VAL A 50 -0.97 11.95 -10.39
CA VAL A 50 -1.05 10.82 -11.32
C VAL A 50 -1.29 9.55 -10.54
N ASN A 51 -0.48 9.29 -9.51
CA ASN A 51 -0.57 8.11 -8.68
C ASN A 51 -1.88 8.07 -7.89
N ALA A 52 -2.33 9.21 -7.36
CA ALA A 52 -3.64 9.32 -6.71
C ALA A 52 -4.79 8.89 -7.62
N GLN A 53 -4.73 9.19 -8.93
CA GLN A 53 -5.76 8.74 -9.87
C GLN A 53 -5.67 7.23 -10.10
N ARG A 54 -4.45 6.67 -10.21
CA ARG A 54 -4.26 5.22 -10.36
C ARG A 54 -4.80 4.45 -9.15
N ILE A 55 -4.59 4.98 -7.95
CA ILE A 55 -5.12 4.42 -6.70
C ILE A 55 -6.65 4.43 -6.72
N LEU A 56 -7.29 5.55 -7.08
CA LEU A 56 -8.75 5.60 -7.13
C LEU A 56 -9.33 4.57 -8.12
N ASN A 57 -8.74 4.44 -9.31
CA ASN A 57 -9.18 3.45 -10.29
C ASN A 57 -9.01 2.01 -9.75
N ALA A 58 -7.88 1.73 -9.09
CA ALA A 58 -7.66 0.42 -8.48
C ALA A 58 -8.63 0.12 -7.34
N LEU A 59 -8.94 1.12 -6.51
CA LEU A 59 -9.91 0.99 -5.42
C LEU A 59 -11.33 0.85 -5.94
N GLU A 60 -11.68 1.48 -7.05
CA GLU A 60 -12.98 1.30 -7.72
C GLU A 60 -13.17 -0.15 -8.15
N GLU A 61 -12.19 -0.74 -8.87
CA GLU A 61 -12.24 -2.14 -9.30
C GLU A 61 -12.15 -3.14 -8.14
N PHE A 62 -11.44 -2.79 -7.06
CA PHE A 62 -11.37 -3.62 -5.85
C PHE A 62 -12.68 -3.64 -5.05
N GLY A 63 -13.58 -2.67 -5.25
CA GLY A 63 -14.90 -2.61 -4.59
C GLY A 63 -15.09 -1.45 -3.61
N PHE A 64 -14.18 -0.48 -3.58
CA PHE A 64 -14.23 0.72 -2.74
C PHE A 64 -14.72 1.99 -3.47
N GLY A 65 -15.26 1.85 -4.70
CA GLY A 65 -15.72 2.99 -5.51
C GLY A 65 -16.80 3.86 -4.86
N SER A 66 -17.63 3.30 -3.96
CA SER A 66 -18.72 4.01 -3.28
C SER A 66 -18.29 4.74 -2.00
N VAL A 67 -17.04 4.60 -1.55
CA VAL A 67 -16.55 5.17 -0.28
C VAL A 67 -16.32 6.68 -0.38
N GLY A 68 -16.36 7.25 -1.58
CA GLY A 68 -16.25 8.70 -1.78
C GLY A 68 -14.84 9.24 -1.59
N LEU A 69 -13.82 8.38 -1.71
CA LEU A 69 -12.41 8.75 -1.70
C LEU A 69 -12.10 9.70 -2.85
N LYS A 70 -11.28 10.71 -2.58
CA LYS A 70 -10.90 11.76 -3.51
C LYS A 70 -9.41 11.72 -3.74
N ARG A 71 -8.99 12.29 -4.87
CA ARG A 71 -7.55 12.39 -5.20
C ARG A 71 -6.77 13.13 -4.12
N THR A 72 -7.39 14.14 -3.50
CA THR A 72 -6.82 14.93 -2.40
C THR A 72 -6.44 14.10 -1.18
N ASP A 73 -7.00 12.90 -1.03
CA ASP A 73 -6.68 12.00 0.08
C ASP A 73 -5.34 11.29 -0.13
N PHE A 74 -4.84 11.25 -1.37
CA PHE A 74 -3.60 10.58 -1.77
C PHE A 74 -2.54 11.55 -2.34
N MET A 75 -2.93 12.75 -2.75
CA MET A 75 -2.03 13.71 -3.44
C MET A 75 -1.10 14.50 -2.53
N TYR A 76 -1.34 14.50 -1.21
CA TYR A 76 -0.57 15.31 -0.27
C TYR A 76 0.05 14.42 0.80
N GLN A 77 1.26 14.78 1.24
CA GLN A 77 1.93 14.13 2.36
C GLN A 77 1.11 14.23 3.65
N ASN A 78 1.44 13.39 4.62
CA ASN A 78 0.85 13.35 5.96
C ASN A 78 -0.65 12.99 5.95
N LYS A 79 -1.03 12.05 5.09
CA LYS A 79 -2.35 11.45 5.01
C LYS A 79 -2.26 9.94 5.23
N VAL A 80 -3.29 9.42 5.89
CA VAL A 80 -3.51 7.99 6.08
C VAL A 80 -4.96 7.72 5.70
N VAL A 81 -5.16 6.80 4.76
CA VAL A 81 -6.48 6.28 4.38
C VAL A 81 -6.53 4.83 4.83
N GLN A 82 -7.47 4.53 5.73
CA GLN A 82 -7.64 3.19 6.29
C GLN A 82 -8.80 2.48 5.61
N LEU A 83 -8.56 1.26 5.14
CA LEU A 83 -9.57 0.38 4.55
C LEU A 83 -9.72 -0.86 5.43
N GLY A 84 -10.96 -1.18 5.81
CA GLY A 84 -11.26 -2.34 6.66
C GLY A 84 -10.96 -2.11 8.15
N VAL A 85 -10.85 -3.21 8.90
CA VAL A 85 -10.62 -3.24 10.36
C VAL A 85 -9.71 -4.41 10.72
N LEU A 86 -9.03 -4.33 11.86
CA LEU A 86 -8.17 -5.44 12.32
C LEU A 86 -8.99 -6.75 12.45
N PRO A 87 -8.41 -7.92 12.13
CA PRO A 87 -7.01 -8.17 11.75
C PRO A 87 -6.74 -8.09 10.23
N VAL A 88 -7.63 -7.45 9.46
CA VAL A 88 -7.49 -7.25 8.00
C VAL A 88 -7.72 -5.77 7.68
N ARG A 89 -6.75 -4.94 8.06
CA ARG A 89 -6.75 -3.50 7.75
C ARG A 89 -5.67 -3.18 6.73
N VAL A 90 -5.96 -2.28 5.80
CA VAL A 90 -4.96 -1.69 4.90
C VAL A 90 -4.82 -0.22 5.26
N ASP A 91 -3.60 0.21 5.55
CA ASP A 91 -3.28 1.62 5.75
C ASP A 91 -2.51 2.13 4.52
N ILE A 92 -3.18 2.94 3.68
CA ILE A 92 -2.54 3.63 2.57
C ILE A 92 -2.00 4.96 3.09
N ILE A 93 -0.69 5.12 3.10
CA ILE A 93 0.00 6.25 3.73
C ILE A 93 0.78 7.06 2.69
N THR A 94 0.80 8.39 2.83
CA THR A 94 1.41 9.30 1.85
C THR A 94 2.76 9.87 2.29
N SER A 95 3.20 9.57 3.51
CA SER A 95 4.53 9.87 4.04
C SER A 95 4.83 8.99 5.25
N ILE A 96 6.12 8.82 5.54
CA ILE A 96 6.65 8.23 6.78
C ILE A 96 7.71 9.18 7.37
N SER A 97 8.01 9.02 8.65
CA SER A 97 9.04 9.82 9.30
C SER A 97 10.45 9.35 8.91
N GLY A 98 11.37 10.29 8.74
CA GLY A 98 12.80 10.01 8.53
C GLY A 98 13.20 9.53 7.15
N VAL A 99 12.25 9.29 6.23
CA VAL A 99 12.51 8.82 4.86
C VAL A 99 11.53 9.48 3.90
N SER A 100 12.03 10.06 2.80
CA SER A 100 11.21 10.61 1.71
C SER A 100 10.65 9.50 0.81
N TRP A 101 9.66 9.84 -0.03
CA TRP A 101 9.17 8.91 -1.04
C TRP A 101 10.29 8.43 -1.97
N ASP A 102 11.13 9.34 -2.45
CA ASP A 102 12.18 9.00 -3.43
C ASP A 102 13.24 8.08 -2.80
N GLU A 103 13.67 8.34 -1.56
CA GLU A 103 14.60 7.47 -0.83
C GLU A 103 14.01 6.07 -0.60
N ALA A 104 12.75 5.99 -0.15
CA ALA A 104 12.07 4.72 0.05
C ALA A 104 11.89 3.96 -1.27
N PHE A 105 11.55 4.66 -2.34
CA PHE A 105 11.37 4.05 -3.65
C PHE A 105 12.70 3.58 -4.22
N GLU A 106 13.77 4.37 -4.19
CA GLU A 106 15.10 3.97 -4.66
C GLU A 106 15.68 2.78 -3.88
N GLY A 107 15.45 2.74 -2.56
CA GLY A 107 15.93 1.67 -1.67
C GLY A 107 15.06 0.41 -1.64
N ARG A 108 13.94 0.38 -2.35
CA ARG A 108 12.96 -0.72 -2.28
C ARG A 108 13.54 -2.06 -2.73
N ALA A 109 13.14 -3.13 -2.07
CA ALA A 109 13.50 -4.50 -2.41
C ALA A 109 12.35 -5.21 -3.15
N ALA A 110 12.65 -5.85 -4.27
CA ALA A 110 11.68 -6.68 -4.97
C ALA A 110 11.38 -7.95 -4.18
N GLY A 111 10.09 -8.27 -4.03
CA GLY A 111 9.62 -9.44 -3.28
C GLY A 111 8.33 -10.01 -3.86
N LYS A 112 7.69 -10.88 -3.08
CA LYS A 112 6.38 -11.44 -3.40
C LYS A 112 5.47 -11.45 -2.18
N TYR A 113 4.23 -11.04 -2.37
CA TYR A 113 3.13 -11.29 -1.43
C TYR A 113 2.27 -12.44 -1.99
N GLY A 114 2.44 -13.64 -1.44
CA GLY A 114 1.93 -14.86 -2.06
C GLY A 114 2.56 -15.06 -3.45
N ASN A 115 1.77 -14.93 -4.52
CA ASN A 115 2.24 -15.00 -5.90
C ASN A 115 2.29 -13.63 -6.62
N ILE A 116 1.97 -12.54 -5.92
CA ILE A 116 1.95 -11.19 -6.50
C ILE A 116 3.32 -10.55 -6.34
N PRO A 117 3.96 -10.07 -7.42
CA PRO A 117 5.21 -9.31 -7.31
C PRO A 117 4.94 -7.96 -6.63
N VAL A 118 5.76 -7.62 -5.64
CA VAL A 118 5.61 -6.39 -4.84
C VAL A 118 6.99 -5.81 -4.51
N TYR A 119 6.99 -4.62 -3.91
CA TYR A 119 8.19 -3.98 -3.36
C TYR A 119 8.02 -3.75 -1.85
N TYR A 120 9.09 -3.98 -1.10
CA TYR A 120 9.21 -3.73 0.35
C TYR A 120 10.27 -2.66 0.62
#